data_AF-A0AA35S116-F1
#
_entry.id   AF-A0AA35S116-F1
#
_cell.length_a   1.000
_cell.length_b   1.000
_cell.length_c   1.000
_cell.angle_alpha   90.00
_cell.angle_beta   90.00
_cell.angle_gamma   90.00
#
_symmetry.space_group_name_H-M   'P 1'
#
loop_
_entity.id
_entity.type
_entity.pdbx_description
1 polymer ?
#
loop_
_entity_poly.entity_id
_entity_poly.type
_entity_poly.pdbx_seq_one_letter_code
_entity_poly.pdbx_strand_id
1 'polypeptide(L)'
;MPPTDYQEVKEKVKKFLTDFYQDGEEGKEFTYAQQLTAIAHREQVELTVNLDDVAEIDPELAEAVVQNTRRYVSIFSEAVSELLPVYKQKEVMAKDALDVYIEHRLLLRQQQRGDSTPLDPRNSYPPELIRRFELYFKPTSRTHTLSVRQIKADSIGRLVTVRGIVTRATEVKPIMTVATYTCDQCGAESYQPISSPSFTPLVMCPSQECQRNKSGGRLYLQTRGSKFMKYQEIKIQENNDQVPVGNIPRSMTVVARGERTRLAMPGDHVAVTGVFLPLAKTGFRQMTQGLLSDTFLETHKITRVKKMDEDEDEATEITEEELSSLSQEEDFYEKLSQSLAPEIYGHEDVKKALLLLLVGGVDCTPHGMKIRGSINVLLMGDPGVAKSQLLSYIDRVAPRSQYTTGRGSSGVGLTAAVMKDPVTGEMTLEGGALVLADQGVCCIDEFDKMLDGDRTSIHEVMEQQTISIAKVTKILPRFSHP
;
A
#
# COMPACT_ATOMS: atom_id res chain seq x y z
N MET A 1 1.94 33.52 4.85
CA MET A 1 1.48 33.50 3.44
C MET A 1 0.26 34.38 3.34
N PRO A 2 0.14 35.21 2.29
CA PRO A 2 -1.10 35.94 2.01
C PRO A 2 -2.28 34.95 1.88
N PRO A 3 -3.52 35.37 2.15
CA PRO A 3 -4.68 34.52 1.92
C PRO A 3 -4.77 34.22 0.42
N THR A 4 -4.43 33.00 0.03
CA THR A 4 -4.58 32.52 -1.34
C THR A 4 -6.06 32.44 -1.69
N ASP A 5 -6.45 33.05 -2.80
CA ASP A 5 -7.80 32.90 -3.32
C ASP A 5 -7.97 31.52 -3.94
N TYR A 6 -8.78 30.69 -3.30
CA TYR A 6 -9.01 29.30 -3.73
C TYR A 6 -9.89 29.20 -4.97
N GLN A 7 -10.65 30.24 -5.31
CA GLN A 7 -11.46 30.24 -6.53
C GLN A 7 -10.57 30.43 -7.76
N GLU A 8 -9.63 31.37 -7.70
CA GLU A 8 -8.64 31.58 -8.76
C GLU A 8 -7.77 30.33 -8.96
N VAL A 9 -7.33 29.69 -7.87
CA VAL A 9 -6.61 28.42 -7.92
C VAL A 9 -7.44 27.34 -8.62
N LYS A 10 -8.74 27.24 -8.35
CA LYS A 10 -9.61 26.26 -9.01
C LYS A 10 -9.69 26.50 -10.52
N GLU A 11 -9.74 27.76 -10.97
CA GLU A 11 -9.70 28.10 -12.39
C GLU A 11 -8.35 27.78 -13.03
N LYS A 12 -7.24 28.07 -12.34
CA LYS A 12 -5.89 27.66 -12.79
C LYS A 12 -5.80 26.15 -12.99
N VAL A 13 -6.31 25.37 -12.03
CA VAL A 13 -6.32 23.90 -12.11
C VAL A 13 -7.15 23.41 -13.31
N LYS A 14 -8.30 24.05 -13.60
CA LYS A 14 -9.08 23.70 -14.79
C LYS A 14 -8.30 23.94 -16.09
N LYS A 15 -7.65 25.09 -16.21
CA LYS A 15 -6.80 25.42 -17.37
C LYS A 15 -5.65 24.43 -17.52
N PHE A 16 -5.00 24.08 -16.40
CA PHE A 16 -3.96 23.05 -16.37
C PHE A 16 -4.47 21.70 -16.96
N LEU A 17 -5.63 21.23 -16.50
CA LEU A 17 -6.19 19.95 -16.94
C LEU A 17 -6.63 19.94 -18.42
N THR A 18 -7.00 21.09 -18.98
CA THR A 18 -7.44 21.19 -20.38
C THR A 18 -6.29 21.43 -21.36
N ASP A 19 -5.31 22.24 -20.96
CA ASP A 19 -4.34 22.82 -21.88
C ASP A 19 -3.00 22.05 -21.90
N PHE A 20 -2.74 21.19 -20.91
CA PHE A 20 -1.47 20.44 -20.83
C PHE A 20 -1.36 19.38 -21.92
N TYR A 21 -0.27 19.44 -22.67
CA TYR A 21 0.13 18.46 -23.68
C TYR A 21 1.60 18.07 -23.49
N GLN A 22 1.92 16.82 -23.79
CA GLN A 22 3.30 16.34 -23.97
C GLN A 22 3.55 16.16 -25.46
N ASP A 23 4.75 16.54 -25.90
CA ASP A 23 5.19 16.31 -27.29
C ASP A 23 5.65 14.85 -27.41
N GLY A 24 4.78 14.00 -27.97
CA GLY A 24 5.10 12.60 -28.28
C GLY A 24 5.75 12.46 -29.66
N GLU A 25 6.22 11.25 -29.97
CA GLU A 25 6.90 10.95 -31.25
C GLU A 25 6.00 11.17 -32.49
N GLU A 26 4.67 11.06 -32.33
CA GLU A 26 3.67 11.19 -33.41
C GLU A 26 2.78 12.45 -33.31
N GLY A 27 3.00 13.34 -32.33
CA GLY A 27 2.24 14.60 -32.19
C GLY A 27 2.02 15.08 -30.75
N LYS A 28 1.17 16.11 -30.58
CA LYS A 28 0.78 16.63 -29.26
C LYS A 28 -0.22 15.71 -28.58
N GLU A 29 0.19 15.07 -27.49
CA GLU A 29 -0.65 14.17 -26.71
C GLU A 29 -1.14 14.86 -25.43
N PHE A 30 -2.46 14.95 -25.27
CA PHE A 30 -3.08 15.49 -24.06
C PHE A 30 -3.29 14.38 -23.01
N THR A 31 -2.24 14.08 -22.24
CA THR A 31 -2.21 12.96 -21.27
C THR A 31 -3.37 13.03 -20.26
N TYR A 32 -3.62 14.20 -19.66
CA TYR A 32 -4.70 14.38 -18.70
C TYR A 32 -6.09 14.35 -19.34
N ALA A 33 -6.24 14.84 -20.56
CA ALA A 33 -7.52 14.76 -21.27
C ALA A 33 -7.87 13.29 -21.59
N GLN A 34 -6.88 12.49 -22.00
CA GLN A 34 -7.06 11.05 -22.21
C GLN A 34 -7.47 10.36 -20.90
N GLN A 35 -6.79 10.63 -19.78
CA GLN A 35 -7.19 10.08 -18.48
C GLN A 35 -8.61 10.53 -18.07
N LEU A 36 -8.97 11.79 -18.29
CA LEU A 36 -10.32 12.30 -18.02
C LEU A 36 -11.38 11.61 -18.89
N THR A 37 -11.10 11.34 -20.16
CA THR A 37 -12.00 10.58 -21.03
C THR A 37 -12.15 9.13 -20.56
N ALA A 38 -11.07 8.47 -20.13
CA ALA A 38 -11.10 7.12 -19.57
C ALA A 38 -11.90 7.06 -18.26
N ILE A 39 -11.79 8.08 -17.41
CA ILE A 39 -12.59 8.22 -16.19
C ILE A 39 -14.06 8.48 -16.54
N ALA A 40 -14.35 9.35 -17.52
CA ALA A 40 -15.70 9.63 -17.97
C ALA A 40 -16.39 8.39 -18.55
N HIS A 41 -15.63 7.51 -19.22
CA HIS A 41 -16.10 6.21 -19.73
C HIS A 41 -16.12 5.09 -18.67
N ARG A 42 -15.71 5.36 -17.43
CA ARG A 42 -15.61 4.38 -16.32
C ARG A 42 -14.68 3.20 -16.63
N GLU A 43 -13.64 3.43 -17.43
CA GLU A 43 -12.55 2.47 -17.65
C GLU A 43 -11.48 2.61 -16.57
N GLN A 44 -11.20 3.85 -16.17
CA GLN A 44 -10.22 4.19 -15.14
C GLN A 44 -10.90 4.79 -13.91
N VAL A 45 -10.46 4.39 -12.72
CA VAL A 45 -10.97 4.89 -11.42
C VAL A 45 -9.98 5.86 -10.79
N GLU A 46 -8.68 5.68 -11.02
CA GLU A 46 -7.65 6.53 -10.43
C GLU A 46 -7.13 7.59 -11.40
N LEU A 47 -7.10 8.85 -10.98
CA LEU A 47 -6.41 9.93 -11.66
C LEU A 47 -5.07 10.17 -10.96
N THR A 48 -3.96 10.01 -11.67
CA THR A 48 -2.62 10.30 -11.14
C THR A 48 -2.12 11.60 -11.77
N VAL A 49 -1.91 12.62 -10.93
CA VAL A 49 -1.39 13.92 -11.34
C VAL A 49 0.09 14.00 -10.97
N ASN A 50 0.95 14.19 -11.95
CA ASN A 50 2.38 14.37 -11.71
C ASN A 50 2.65 15.81 -11.31
N LEU A 51 3.36 16.00 -10.20
CA LEU A 51 3.76 17.34 -9.77
C LEU A 51 4.86 17.95 -10.65
N ASP A 52 5.59 17.14 -11.42
CA ASP A 52 6.53 17.61 -12.45
C ASP A 52 5.78 18.43 -13.51
N ASP A 53 4.72 17.86 -14.09
CA ASP A 53 3.85 18.51 -15.08
C ASP A 53 3.22 19.80 -14.53
N VAL A 54 2.77 19.78 -13.27
CA VAL A 54 2.21 20.98 -12.61
C VAL A 54 3.28 22.06 -12.43
N ALA A 55 4.51 21.67 -12.10
CA ALA A 55 5.61 22.61 -11.89
C ALA A 55 6.08 23.28 -13.18
N GLU A 56 5.93 22.63 -14.34
CA GLU A 56 6.23 23.23 -15.65
C GLU A 56 5.31 24.39 -16.01
N ILE A 57 4.02 24.29 -15.66
CA ILE A 57 3.03 25.34 -15.93
C ILE A 57 3.01 26.40 -14.83
N ASP A 58 2.92 25.99 -13.56
CA ASP A 58 2.84 26.89 -12.42
C ASP A 58 3.64 26.32 -11.22
N PRO A 59 4.90 26.76 -11.03
CA PRO A 59 5.74 26.27 -9.93
C PRO A 59 5.19 26.66 -8.55
N GLU A 60 4.51 27.81 -8.43
CA GLU A 60 3.92 28.24 -7.16
C GLU A 60 2.79 27.30 -6.74
N LEU A 61 1.99 26.84 -7.71
CA LEU A 61 0.93 25.87 -7.47
C LEU A 61 1.51 24.53 -7.00
N ALA A 62 2.58 24.05 -7.64
CA ALA A 62 3.24 22.80 -7.24
C ALA A 62 3.76 22.87 -5.79
N GLU A 63 4.43 23.96 -5.41
CA GLU A 63 4.89 24.16 -4.03
C GLU A 63 3.72 24.24 -3.03
N ALA A 64 2.64 24.93 -3.39
CA ALA A 64 1.48 25.05 -2.52
C ALA A 64 0.77 23.70 -2.33
N VAL A 65 0.69 22.86 -3.38
CA VAL A 65 0.20 21.48 -3.31
C VAL A 65 1.07 20.67 -2.36
N VAL A 66 2.39 20.77 -2.45
CA VAL A 66 3.32 20.07 -1.54
C VAL A 66 3.12 20.51 -0.08
N GLN A 67 2.79 21.77 0.19
CA GLN A 67 2.59 22.27 1.55
C GLN A 67 1.25 21.88 2.19
N ASN A 68 0.15 21.83 1.42
CA ASN A 68 -1.19 21.52 1.93
C ASN A 68 -1.98 20.63 0.98
N THR A 69 -1.44 19.44 0.74
CA THR A 69 -1.98 18.45 -0.19
C THR A 69 -3.46 18.16 0.00
N ARG A 70 -3.92 17.91 1.24
CA ARG A 70 -5.30 17.48 1.52
C ARG A 70 -6.34 18.46 0.97
N ARG A 71 -6.08 19.76 1.09
CA ARG A 71 -6.97 20.79 0.54
C ARG A 71 -6.91 20.83 -0.98
N TYR A 72 -5.72 20.75 -1.57
CA TYR A 72 -5.58 20.71 -3.02
C TYR A 72 -6.21 19.45 -3.64
N VAL A 73 -6.16 18.28 -2.98
CA VAL A 73 -6.91 17.09 -3.40
C VAL A 73 -8.41 17.41 -3.53
N SER A 74 -9.00 18.10 -2.54
CA SER A 74 -10.41 18.49 -2.61
C SER A 74 -10.70 19.46 -3.76
N ILE A 75 -9.85 20.47 -3.98
CA ILE A 75 -10.02 21.47 -5.04
C ILE A 75 -9.88 20.83 -6.43
N PHE A 76 -8.85 20.01 -6.64
CA PHE A 76 -8.68 19.27 -7.90
C PHE A 76 -9.85 18.32 -8.14
N SER A 77 -10.32 17.60 -7.11
CA SER A 77 -11.47 16.70 -7.26
C SER A 77 -12.76 17.44 -7.63
N GLU A 78 -12.96 18.67 -7.14
CA GLU A 78 -14.07 19.53 -7.58
C GLU A 78 -13.90 20.00 -9.02
N ALA A 79 -12.71 20.48 -9.39
CA ALA A 79 -12.41 20.92 -10.74
C ALA A 79 -12.63 19.80 -11.77
N VAL A 80 -12.13 18.59 -11.48
CA VAL A 80 -12.36 17.40 -12.31
C VAL A 80 -13.85 17.07 -12.39
N SER A 81 -14.58 17.08 -11.27
CA SER A 81 -16.02 16.78 -11.26
C SER A 81 -16.84 17.72 -12.16
N GLU A 82 -16.42 18.99 -12.27
CA GLU A 82 -17.07 19.98 -13.14
C GLU A 82 -16.68 19.80 -14.62
N LEU A 83 -15.50 19.27 -14.92
CA LEU A 83 -15.02 19.02 -16.28
C LEU A 83 -15.53 17.70 -16.88
N LEU A 84 -15.80 16.68 -16.06
CA LEU A 84 -16.23 15.34 -16.52
C LEU A 84 -17.39 15.33 -17.53
N PRO A 85 -18.45 16.17 -17.41
CA PRO A 85 -19.53 16.18 -18.39
C PRO A 85 -19.09 16.53 -19.82
N VAL A 86 -18.04 17.33 -19.98
CA VAL A 86 -17.53 17.75 -21.30
C VAL A 86 -16.86 16.60 -22.04
N TYR A 87 -16.20 15.70 -21.31
CA TYR A 87 -15.42 14.59 -21.86
C TYR A 87 -16.23 13.30 -22.03
N LYS A 88 -17.52 13.30 -21.69
CA LYS A 88 -18.40 12.14 -21.87
C LYS A 88 -18.82 12.01 -23.33
N GLN A 89 -18.07 11.23 -24.10
CA GLN A 89 -18.34 11.00 -25.52
C GLN A 89 -19.32 9.85 -25.78
N LYS A 90 -19.37 8.86 -24.88
CA LYS A 90 -20.25 7.67 -24.98
C LYS A 90 -21.15 7.53 -23.76
N GLU A 91 -22.32 6.93 -23.98
CA GLU A 91 -23.17 6.48 -22.86
C GLU A 91 -22.53 5.27 -22.20
N VAL A 92 -22.42 5.34 -20.87
CA VAL A 92 -21.74 4.32 -20.09
C VAL A 92 -22.78 3.39 -19.49
N MET A 93 -22.60 2.09 -19.66
CA MET A 93 -23.41 1.08 -18.98
C MET A 93 -23.09 1.05 -17.49
N ALA A 94 -24.12 0.99 -16.65
CA ALA A 94 -23.95 0.81 -15.20
C ALA A 94 -23.27 -0.54 -14.91
N LYS A 95 -22.07 -0.48 -14.32
CA LYS A 95 -21.29 -1.66 -13.93
C LYS A 95 -21.64 -2.16 -12.52
N ASP A 96 -22.07 -1.24 -11.65
CA ASP A 96 -22.21 -1.47 -10.21
C ASP A 96 -23.61 -1.05 -9.71
N ALA A 97 -24.08 -1.66 -8.62
CA ALA A 97 -25.35 -1.31 -7.99
C ALA A 97 -25.38 0.15 -7.57
N LEU A 98 -24.28 0.69 -7.02
CA LEU A 98 -24.20 2.10 -6.64
C LEU A 98 -24.34 3.04 -7.85
N ASP A 99 -23.96 2.62 -9.07
CA ASP A 99 -24.16 3.43 -10.29
C ASP A 99 -25.63 3.53 -10.65
N VAL A 100 -26.35 2.41 -10.57
CA VAL A 100 -27.79 2.36 -10.78
C VAL A 100 -28.50 3.26 -9.76
N TYR A 101 -28.08 3.23 -8.49
CA TYR A 101 -28.61 4.13 -7.46
C TYR A 101 -28.30 5.60 -7.76
N ILE A 102 -27.09 5.93 -8.23
CA ILE A 102 -26.72 7.31 -8.61
C ILE A 102 -27.55 7.78 -9.81
N GLU A 103 -27.72 6.95 -10.84
CA GLU A 103 -28.53 7.27 -12.01
C GLU A 103 -30.00 7.48 -11.65
N HIS A 104 -30.57 6.58 -10.83
CA HIS A 104 -31.92 6.73 -10.29
C HIS A 104 -32.08 8.04 -9.50
N ARG A 105 -31.10 8.40 -8.66
CA ARG A 105 -31.07 9.65 -7.90
C ARG A 105 -30.95 10.89 -8.80
N LEU A 106 -30.13 10.83 -9.85
CA LEU A 106 -29.98 11.92 -10.83
C LEU A 106 -31.29 12.14 -11.62
N LEU A 107 -31.97 11.05 -12.02
CA LEU A 107 -33.27 11.11 -12.67
C LEU A 107 -34.35 11.72 -11.77
N LEU A 108 -34.42 11.28 -10.51
CA LEU A 108 -35.32 11.88 -9.51
C LEU A 108 -35.03 13.37 -9.29
N ARG A 109 -33.75 13.76 -9.26
CA ARG A 109 -33.34 15.17 -9.13
C ARG A 109 -33.79 16.01 -10.33
N GLN A 110 -33.70 15.44 -11.53
CA GLN A 110 -34.11 16.13 -12.76
C GLN A 110 -35.62 16.31 -12.83
N GLN A 111 -36.39 15.33 -12.38
CA GLN A 111 -37.86 15.43 -12.25
C GLN A 111 -38.27 16.48 -11.21
N GLN A 112 -37.63 16.50 -10.03
CA GLN A 112 -37.92 17.49 -8.99
C GLN A 112 -37.56 18.92 -9.42
N ARG A 113 -36.59 19.11 -10.31
CA ARG A 113 -36.27 20.44 -10.89
C ARG A 113 -37.39 21.00 -11.77
N GLY A 114 -38.32 20.16 -12.25
CA GLY A 114 -39.50 20.57 -13.00
C GLY A 114 -40.58 21.22 -12.13
N ASP A 115 -40.60 20.91 -10.83
CA ASP A 115 -41.48 21.55 -9.85
C ASP A 115 -40.73 22.71 -9.17
N SER A 116 -41.32 23.89 -9.20
CA SER A 116 -40.79 25.16 -8.66
C SER A 116 -40.67 25.21 -7.12
N THR A 117 -40.36 24.10 -6.45
CA THR A 117 -40.07 24.07 -5.02
C THR A 117 -38.57 24.30 -4.77
N PRO A 118 -38.19 25.21 -3.86
CA PRO A 118 -36.79 25.40 -3.51
C PRO A 118 -36.26 24.12 -2.86
N LEU A 119 -35.33 23.45 -3.54
CA LEU A 119 -34.59 22.30 -3.01
C LEU A 119 -33.90 22.73 -1.71
N ASP A 120 -34.17 22.02 -0.63
CA ASP A 120 -33.42 22.19 0.61
C ASP A 120 -31.93 21.93 0.35
N PRO A 121 -31.03 22.89 0.59
CA PRO A 121 -29.59 22.68 0.39
C PRO A 121 -29.04 21.54 1.25
N ARG A 122 -29.75 21.15 2.32
CA ARG A 122 -29.43 20.01 3.20
C ARG A 122 -29.68 18.64 2.57
N ASN A 123 -30.56 18.55 1.58
CA ASN A 123 -30.83 17.31 0.84
C ASN A 123 -30.09 17.25 -0.50
N SER A 124 -29.21 18.21 -0.79
CA SER A 124 -28.35 18.12 -1.96
C SER A 124 -27.36 16.96 -1.79
N TYR A 125 -27.26 16.12 -2.82
CA TYR A 125 -26.29 15.05 -2.87
C TYR A 125 -24.87 15.63 -2.68
N PRO A 126 -24.10 15.14 -1.68
CA PRO A 126 -22.72 15.57 -1.52
C PRO A 126 -21.88 15.11 -2.72
N PRO A 127 -20.92 15.91 -3.20
CA PRO A 127 -20.11 15.55 -4.36
C PRO A 127 -19.31 14.26 -4.12
N GLU A 128 -18.92 13.99 -2.88
CA GLU A 128 -18.22 12.76 -2.47
C GLU A 128 -19.00 11.48 -2.77
N LEU A 129 -20.34 11.54 -2.76
CA LEU A 129 -21.21 10.41 -3.08
C LEU A 129 -21.25 10.10 -4.57
N ILE A 130 -21.22 11.15 -5.40
CA ILE A 130 -21.31 11.03 -6.87
C ILE A 130 -19.93 10.76 -7.48
N ARG A 131 -18.85 11.20 -6.82
CA ARG A 131 -17.48 10.98 -7.28
C ARG A 131 -17.17 9.49 -7.37
N ARG A 132 -16.88 9.02 -8.57
CA ARG A 132 -16.43 7.64 -8.83
C ARG A 132 -14.93 7.48 -8.98
N PHE A 133 -14.21 8.59 -9.14
CA PHE A 133 -12.76 8.59 -9.28
C PHE A 133 -12.07 8.97 -7.98
N GLU A 134 -10.81 8.57 -7.89
CA GLU A 134 -9.87 8.91 -6.82
C GLU A 134 -8.74 9.72 -7.43
N LEU A 135 -8.16 10.65 -6.66
CA LEU A 135 -7.07 11.51 -7.13
C LEU A 135 -5.83 11.28 -6.28
N TYR A 136 -4.72 11.02 -6.98
CA TYR A 136 -3.42 10.78 -6.38
C TYR A 136 -2.38 11.72 -6.98
N PHE A 137 -1.47 12.22 -6.13
CA PHE A 137 -0.32 13.00 -6.59
C PHE A 137 0.90 12.10 -6.69
N LYS A 138 1.58 12.13 -7.85
CA LYS A 138 2.95 11.62 -7.99
C LYS A 138 3.90 12.76 -7.62
N PRO A 139 4.83 12.55 -6.68
CA PRO A 139 5.76 13.58 -6.28
C PRO A 139 6.71 13.91 -7.44
N THR A 140 7.30 15.11 -7.40
CA THR A 140 8.33 15.53 -8.36
C THR A 140 9.52 14.58 -8.32
N SER A 141 10.08 14.26 -9.49
CA SER A 141 11.18 13.30 -9.61
C SER A 141 12.45 13.74 -8.84
N ARG A 142 12.61 15.04 -8.59
CA ARG A 142 13.69 15.63 -7.78
C ARG A 142 13.50 15.49 -6.26
N THR A 143 12.37 14.95 -5.78
CA THR A 143 12.12 14.87 -4.34
C THR A 143 12.99 13.80 -3.68
N HIS A 144 13.87 14.24 -2.77
CA HIS A 144 14.68 13.33 -1.98
C HIS A 144 13.80 12.48 -1.07
N THR A 145 14.08 11.18 -1.04
CA THR A 145 13.44 10.24 -0.12
C THR A 145 13.92 10.51 1.30
N LEU A 146 12.99 10.71 2.23
CA LEU A 146 13.29 10.92 3.64
C LEU A 146 13.23 9.60 4.41
N SER A 147 14.03 9.49 5.45
CA SER A 147 13.88 8.42 6.43
C SER A 147 12.73 8.74 7.39
N VAL A 148 12.09 7.71 7.96
CA VAL A 148 11.03 7.85 8.97
C VAL A 148 11.47 8.77 10.12
N ARG A 149 12.75 8.76 10.49
CA ARG A 149 13.33 9.58 11.56
C ARG A 149 13.36 11.07 11.25
N GLN A 150 13.57 11.41 9.99
CA GLN A 150 13.73 12.80 9.55
C GLN A 150 12.39 13.55 9.52
N ILE A 151 11.27 12.84 9.61
CA ILE A 151 9.94 13.43 9.69
C ILE A 151 9.78 14.12 11.04
N LYS A 152 9.68 15.44 10.98
CA LYS A 152 9.51 16.34 12.14
C LYS A 152 8.15 17.04 12.07
N ALA A 153 7.89 17.90 13.05
CA ALA A 153 6.66 18.70 13.10
C ALA A 153 6.44 19.56 11.83
N ASP A 154 7.51 20.00 11.18
CA ASP A 154 7.44 20.82 9.95
C ASP A 154 6.84 20.07 8.75
N SER A 155 6.82 18.73 8.81
CA SER A 155 6.28 17.86 7.76
C SER A 155 4.78 17.65 7.85
N ILE A 156 4.10 18.16 8.90
CA ILE A 156 2.66 18.01 9.07
C ILE A 156 1.92 18.70 7.92
N GLY A 157 1.04 17.95 7.24
CA GLY A 157 0.25 18.42 6.11
C GLY A 157 1.00 18.46 4.77
N ARG A 158 2.31 18.19 4.76
CA ARG A 158 3.12 18.18 3.55
C ARG A 158 3.09 16.84 2.83
N LEU A 159 3.29 16.86 1.51
CA LEU A 159 3.60 15.65 0.73
C LEU A 159 5.04 15.23 1.02
N VAL A 160 5.25 14.03 1.54
CA VAL A 160 6.57 13.49 1.86
C VAL A 160 6.71 12.10 1.23
N THR A 161 7.89 11.84 0.68
CA THR A 161 8.33 10.52 0.22
C THR A 161 9.16 9.86 1.31
N VAL A 162 8.73 8.69 1.78
CA VAL A 162 9.39 7.95 2.86
C VAL A 162 9.82 6.59 2.35
N ARG A 163 11.08 6.24 2.54
CA ARG A 163 11.60 4.89 2.25
C ARG A 163 11.60 4.05 3.53
N GLY A 164 11.13 2.81 3.43
CA GLY A 164 11.16 1.86 4.55
C GLY A 164 10.74 0.45 4.14
N ILE A 165 10.80 -0.46 5.11
CA ILE A 165 10.43 -1.87 4.93
C ILE A 165 9.03 -2.07 5.49
N VAL A 166 8.15 -2.73 4.74
CA VAL A 166 6.85 -3.11 5.26
C VAL A 166 7.01 -4.25 6.26
N THR A 167 6.66 -4.01 7.52
CA THR A 167 6.68 -5.07 8.55
C THR A 167 5.37 -5.82 8.59
N ARG A 168 4.27 -5.11 8.41
CA ARG A 168 2.92 -5.65 8.54
C ARG A 168 1.98 -4.95 7.59
N ALA A 169 1.17 -5.73 6.88
CA ALA A 169 0.05 -5.25 6.10
C ALA A 169 -1.22 -5.95 6.57
N THR A 170 -2.28 -5.20 6.86
CA THR A 170 -3.59 -5.80 7.16
C THR A 170 -4.29 -6.21 5.87
N GLU A 171 -5.32 -7.05 5.99
CA GLU A 171 -6.25 -7.27 4.88
C GLU A 171 -7.06 -6.02 4.54
N VAL A 172 -7.60 -5.97 3.32
CA VAL A 172 -8.40 -4.86 2.83
C VAL A 172 -9.78 -4.89 3.44
N LYS A 173 -10.19 -3.76 4.02
CA LYS A 173 -11.48 -3.57 4.69
C LYS A 173 -12.26 -2.47 3.98
N PRO A 174 -13.60 -2.54 3.93
CA PRO A 174 -14.41 -1.44 3.43
C PRO A 174 -14.54 -0.36 4.52
N ILE A 175 -14.11 0.88 4.21
CA ILE A 175 -14.38 2.07 5.03
C ILE A 175 -15.55 2.85 4.42
N MET A 176 -16.51 3.25 5.24
CA MET A 176 -17.64 4.07 4.78
C MET A 176 -17.22 5.53 4.66
N THR A 177 -17.53 6.16 3.53
CA THR A 177 -17.25 7.58 3.27
C THR A 177 -18.50 8.43 3.42
N VAL A 178 -19.61 7.97 2.84
CA VAL A 178 -20.90 8.63 2.93
C VAL A 178 -21.93 7.61 3.37
N ALA A 179 -22.52 7.85 4.53
CA ALA A 179 -23.65 7.09 5.04
C ALA A 179 -24.95 7.70 4.51
N THR A 180 -25.81 6.85 3.95
CA THR A 180 -27.15 7.27 3.49
C THR A 180 -28.20 6.65 4.39
N TYR A 181 -29.03 7.50 4.97
CA TYR A 181 -30.13 7.09 5.81
C TYR A 181 -31.46 7.42 5.18
N THR A 182 -32.38 6.50 5.28
CA THR A 182 -33.73 6.58 4.76
C THR A 182 -34.71 6.68 5.91
N CYS A 183 -35.70 7.55 5.81
CA CYS A 183 -36.73 7.72 6.84
C CYS A 183 -37.93 6.82 6.56
N ASP A 184 -38.44 6.14 7.60
CA ASP A 184 -39.61 5.26 7.47
C ASP A 184 -40.92 6.00 7.15
N GLN A 185 -41.03 7.27 7.56
CA GLN A 185 -42.28 8.04 7.44
C GLN A 185 -42.32 8.95 6.21
N CYS A 186 -41.26 9.72 5.97
CA CYS A 186 -41.21 10.66 4.83
C CYS A 186 -40.49 10.09 3.61
N GLY A 187 -39.83 8.92 3.72
CA GLY A 187 -39.05 8.34 2.63
C GLY A 187 -37.82 9.16 2.21
N ALA A 188 -37.54 10.28 2.88
CA ALA A 188 -36.42 11.14 2.54
C ALA A 188 -35.07 10.45 2.84
N GLU A 189 -34.16 10.55 1.88
CA GLU A 189 -32.76 10.16 2.02
C GLU A 189 -31.95 11.32 2.63
N SER A 190 -31.23 11.05 3.71
CA SER A 190 -30.30 11.98 4.35
C SER A 190 -28.87 11.45 4.25
N TYR A 191 -27.94 12.35 3.95
CA TYR A 191 -26.54 12.02 3.65
C TYR A 191 -25.63 12.56 4.75
N GLN A 192 -24.82 11.69 5.34
CA GLN A 192 -23.81 12.06 6.33
C GLN A 192 -22.42 11.68 5.80
N PRO A 193 -21.58 12.67 5.41
CA PRO A 193 -20.18 12.40 5.10
C PRO A 193 -19.42 12.09 6.40
N ILE A 194 -18.58 11.06 6.37
CA ILE A 194 -17.81 10.56 7.50
C ILE A 194 -16.33 10.74 7.19
N SER A 195 -15.68 11.61 7.93
CA SER A 195 -14.24 11.88 7.81
C SER A 195 -13.41 11.25 8.93
N SER A 196 -14.04 10.93 10.06
CA SER A 196 -13.41 10.37 11.26
C SER A 196 -13.66 8.86 11.39
N PRO A 197 -12.75 8.11 12.04
CA PRO A 197 -12.91 6.66 12.25
C PRO A 197 -14.10 6.31 13.15
N SER A 198 -14.46 7.22 14.07
CA SER A 198 -15.68 7.11 14.88
C SER A 198 -16.67 8.16 14.44
N PHE A 199 -17.94 7.78 14.28
CA PHE A 199 -19.04 8.69 14.02
C PHE A 199 -20.29 8.23 14.77
N THR A 200 -21.18 9.18 15.06
CA THR A 200 -22.51 8.88 15.62
C THR A 200 -23.54 8.91 14.50
N PRO A 201 -24.31 7.83 14.30
CA PRO A 201 -25.33 7.78 13.26
C PRO A 201 -26.47 8.76 13.56
N LEU A 202 -27.05 9.31 12.51
CA LEU A 202 -28.28 10.12 12.62
C LEU A 202 -29.47 9.20 12.92
N VAL A 203 -30.13 9.42 14.06
CA VAL A 203 -31.30 8.63 14.49
C VAL A 203 -32.61 9.29 14.09
N MET A 204 -32.65 10.63 14.13
CA MET A 204 -33.83 11.44 13.86
C MET A 204 -33.72 12.09 12.48
N CYS A 205 -34.81 12.04 11.71
CA CYS A 205 -34.84 12.64 10.38
C CYS A 205 -34.74 14.19 10.44
N PRO A 206 -33.77 14.82 9.75
CA PRO A 206 -33.64 16.27 9.67
C PRO A 206 -34.55 16.91 8.61
N SER A 207 -35.40 16.14 7.92
CA SER A 207 -36.24 16.66 6.84
C SER A 207 -37.30 17.63 7.34
N GLN A 208 -37.58 18.67 6.54
CA GLN A 208 -38.60 19.66 6.87
C GLN A 208 -39.99 19.05 7.04
N GLU A 209 -40.32 18.00 6.27
CA GLU A 209 -41.61 17.31 6.37
C GLU A 209 -41.79 16.64 7.74
N CYS A 210 -40.77 15.89 8.21
CA CYS A 210 -40.82 15.27 9.53
C CYS A 210 -40.75 16.29 10.66
N GLN A 211 -40.03 17.40 10.46
CA GLN A 211 -39.94 18.47 11.46
C GLN A 211 -41.25 19.24 11.58
N ARG A 212 -41.91 19.56 10.45
CA ARG A 212 -43.19 20.28 10.41
C ARG A 212 -44.33 19.41 10.94
N ASN A 213 -44.36 18.13 10.58
CA ASN A 213 -45.39 17.20 11.04
C ASN A 213 -45.15 16.68 12.46
N LYS A 214 -44.01 17.00 13.09
CA LYS A 214 -43.58 16.49 14.41
C LYS A 214 -43.68 14.96 14.54
N SER A 215 -43.62 14.25 13.42
CA SER A 215 -43.87 12.81 13.34
C SER A 215 -42.65 11.99 13.78
N GLY A 216 -41.47 12.64 13.83
CA GLY A 216 -40.26 12.09 14.45
C GLY A 216 -39.79 10.78 13.80
N GLY A 217 -39.80 10.72 12.47
CA GLY A 217 -39.43 9.52 11.73
C GLY A 217 -38.03 9.02 12.07
N ARG A 218 -37.93 7.70 12.29
CA ARG A 218 -36.67 7.01 12.54
C ARG A 218 -35.92 6.82 11.23
N LEU A 219 -34.61 7.05 11.29
CA LEU A 219 -33.70 6.82 10.18
C LEU A 219 -33.10 5.42 10.25
N TYR A 220 -33.10 4.71 9.11
CA TYR A 220 -32.37 3.44 8.94
C TYR A 220 -31.22 3.63 7.96
N LEU A 221 -30.05 3.07 8.28
CA LEU A 221 -28.88 3.12 7.40
C LEU A 221 -29.09 2.14 6.23
N GLN A 222 -29.00 2.64 5.01
CA GLN A 222 -29.07 1.82 3.81
C GLN A 222 -27.65 1.60 3.24
N THR A 223 -27.15 0.36 3.35
CA THR A 223 -25.80 0.01 2.88
C THR A 223 -25.65 0.14 1.36
N ARG A 224 -26.68 -0.22 0.58
CA ARG A 224 -26.65 -0.14 -0.89
C ARG A 224 -26.57 1.30 -1.43
N GLY A 225 -27.17 2.24 -0.71
CA GLY A 225 -27.15 3.66 -1.07
C GLY A 225 -25.88 4.39 -0.59
N SER A 226 -25.14 3.78 0.35
CA SER A 226 -23.92 4.32 0.96
C SER A 226 -22.68 3.99 0.14
N LYS A 227 -21.66 4.84 0.27
CA LYS A 227 -20.39 4.68 -0.45
C LYS A 227 -19.32 4.11 0.47
N PHE A 228 -18.76 2.98 0.06
CA PHE A 228 -17.60 2.37 0.70
C PHE A 228 -16.35 2.55 -0.17
N MET A 229 -15.20 2.72 0.47
CA MET A 229 -13.89 2.68 -0.16
C MET A 229 -13.06 1.56 0.44
N LYS A 230 -12.07 1.06 -0.30
CA LYS A 230 -11.08 0.13 0.22
C LYS A 230 -10.20 0.87 1.24
N TYR A 231 -9.87 0.20 2.33
CA TYR A 231 -9.02 0.70 3.41
C TYR A 231 -8.04 -0.39 3.80
N GLN A 232 -6.77 -0.04 3.93
CA GLN A 232 -5.73 -0.94 4.39
C GLN A 232 -4.75 -0.18 5.28
N GLU A 233 -4.35 -0.82 6.38
CA GLU A 233 -3.32 -0.29 7.27
C GLU A 233 -2.02 -1.07 7.04
N ILE A 234 -0.93 -0.33 6.87
CA ILE A 234 0.40 -0.85 6.60
C ILE A 234 1.33 -0.24 7.64
N LYS A 235 2.16 -1.06 8.29
CA LYS A 235 3.24 -0.56 9.17
C LYS A 235 4.56 -0.65 8.42
N ILE A 236 5.25 0.48 8.41
CA ILE A 236 6.55 0.62 7.76
C ILE A 236 7.60 0.89 8.84
N GLN A 237 8.75 0.25 8.71
CA GLN A 237 9.91 0.42 9.56
C GLN A 237 11.05 1.10 8.79
N GLU A 238 11.88 1.86 9.51
CA GLU A 238 13.14 2.40 8.98
C GLU A 238 13.98 1.30 8.34
N ASN A 239 14.62 1.62 7.21
CA ASN A 239 15.62 0.72 6.65
C ASN A 239 16.85 0.66 7.58
N ASN A 240 17.43 -0.54 7.75
CA ASN A 240 18.50 -0.76 8.73
C ASN A 240 19.74 0.10 8.46
N ASP A 241 20.04 0.37 7.19
CA ASP A 241 21.22 1.16 6.77
C ASP A 241 21.18 2.62 7.27
N GLN A 242 19.98 3.14 7.54
CA GLN A 242 19.77 4.53 7.94
C GLN A 242 19.68 4.70 9.47
N VAL A 243 19.80 3.60 10.23
CA VAL A 243 19.70 3.62 11.69
C VAL A 243 21.08 3.94 12.28
N PRO A 244 21.25 5.06 13.01
CA PRO A 244 22.50 5.35 13.69
C PRO A 244 22.75 4.33 14.81
N VAL A 245 24.03 4.01 15.00
CA VAL A 245 24.51 3.03 15.98
C VAL A 245 23.95 3.34 17.37
N GLY A 246 23.32 2.34 17.98
CA GLY A 246 22.77 2.41 19.35
C GLY A 246 21.29 2.78 19.46
N ASN A 247 20.63 3.17 18.35
CA ASN A 247 19.18 3.46 18.37
C ASN A 247 18.36 2.31 17.81
N ILE A 248 17.16 2.13 18.37
CA ILE A 248 16.17 1.17 17.85
C ILE A 248 15.50 1.78 16.59
N PRO A 249 15.26 0.99 15.53
CA PRO A 249 14.51 1.44 14.35
C PRO A 249 13.09 1.87 14.72
N ARG A 250 12.64 2.99 14.16
CA ARG A 250 11.27 3.47 14.38
C ARG A 250 10.32 2.87 13.35
N SER A 251 9.07 2.68 13.76
CA SER A 251 7.97 2.31 12.88
C SER A 251 6.95 3.44 12.76
N MET A 252 6.30 3.51 11.61
CA MET A 252 5.20 4.43 11.32
C MET A 252 4.00 3.65 10.78
N THR A 253 2.80 4.18 11.05
CA THR A 253 1.57 3.66 10.47
C THR A 253 1.24 4.43 9.19
N VAL A 254 0.97 3.67 8.14
CA VAL A 254 0.65 4.13 6.81
C VAL A 254 -0.75 3.63 6.47
N VAL A 255 -1.61 4.55 6.04
CA VAL A 255 -3.01 4.28 5.70
C VAL A 255 -3.16 4.40 4.18
N ALA A 256 -3.45 3.27 3.54
CA ALA A 256 -3.79 3.21 2.13
C ALA A 256 -5.31 3.19 1.96
N ARG A 257 -5.82 4.10 1.12
CA ARG A 257 -7.24 4.19 0.74
C ARG A 257 -7.38 3.88 -0.74
N GLY A 258 -8.54 3.35 -1.11
CA GLY A 258 -8.92 3.18 -2.51
C GLY A 258 -8.11 2.13 -3.26
N GLU A 259 -7.77 2.43 -4.51
CA GLU A 259 -7.01 1.51 -5.38
C GLU A 259 -5.53 1.34 -4.97
N ARG A 260 -5.03 2.13 -4.01
CA ARG A 260 -3.66 1.96 -3.46
C ARG A 260 -3.55 0.80 -2.46
N THR A 261 -4.62 0.06 -2.24
CA THR A 261 -4.63 -1.13 -1.39
C THR A 261 -4.03 -2.35 -2.12
N ARG A 262 -3.45 -3.29 -1.36
CA ARG A 262 -2.76 -4.51 -1.83
C ARG A 262 -1.49 -4.27 -2.65
N LEU A 263 -0.97 -3.05 -2.68
CA LEU A 263 0.25 -2.72 -3.43
C LEU A 263 1.54 -3.09 -2.71
N ALA A 264 1.54 -3.39 -1.41
CA ALA A 264 2.75 -3.79 -0.70
C ALA A 264 2.52 -5.05 0.13
N MET A 265 3.52 -5.93 0.14
CA MET A 265 3.55 -7.12 0.99
C MET A 265 4.54 -6.94 2.15
N PRO A 266 4.34 -7.64 3.28
CA PRO A 266 5.35 -7.69 4.33
C PRO A 266 6.70 -8.19 3.79
N GLY A 267 7.78 -7.50 4.15
CA GLY A 267 9.14 -7.77 3.66
C GLY A 267 9.57 -6.89 2.48
N ASP A 268 8.64 -6.25 1.78
CA ASP A 268 8.98 -5.39 0.66
C ASP A 268 9.64 -4.09 1.14
N HIS A 269 10.72 -3.71 0.47
CA HIS A 269 11.27 -2.36 0.54
C HIS A 269 10.38 -1.46 -0.33
N VAL A 270 9.82 -0.42 0.28
CA VAL A 270 8.88 0.48 -0.39
C VAL A 270 9.28 1.93 -0.18
N ALA A 271 9.10 2.73 -1.23
CA ALA A 271 9.04 4.18 -1.13
C ALA A 271 7.56 4.59 -1.18
N VAL A 272 7.07 5.15 -0.10
CA VAL A 272 5.69 5.59 0.05
C VAL A 272 5.65 7.11 0.00
N THR A 273 4.93 7.64 -0.98
CA THR A 273 4.58 9.05 -1.03
C THR A 273 3.24 9.23 -0.36
N GLY A 274 3.18 10.12 0.62
CA GLY A 274 1.95 10.40 1.33
C GLY A 274 1.96 11.72 2.08
N VAL A 275 0.83 12.01 2.71
CA VAL A 275 0.62 13.20 3.53
C VAL A 275 0.74 12.81 4.98
N PHE A 276 1.61 13.50 5.72
CA PHE A 276 1.77 13.24 7.14
C PHE A 276 0.71 13.99 7.95
N LEU A 277 -0.19 13.26 8.62
CA LEU A 277 -1.32 13.84 9.33
C LEU A 277 -1.41 13.32 10.78
N PRO A 278 -1.78 14.18 11.74
CA PRO A 278 -2.11 13.76 13.08
C PRO A 278 -3.53 13.17 13.14
N LEU A 279 -3.69 12.07 13.87
CA LEU A 279 -4.96 11.49 14.26
C LEU A 279 -5.34 12.00 15.64
N ALA A 280 -6.38 12.83 15.71
CA ALA A 280 -6.98 13.20 16.98
C ALA A 280 -7.86 12.05 17.50
N LYS A 281 -7.48 11.44 18.61
CA LYS A 281 -8.34 10.46 19.30
C LYS A 281 -9.42 11.19 20.08
N THR A 282 -10.67 10.76 19.93
CA THR A 282 -11.83 11.30 20.63
C THR A 282 -12.16 10.48 21.88
N GLY A 283 -12.80 11.12 22.87
CA GLY A 283 -13.37 10.45 24.05
C GLY A 283 -12.39 10.29 25.22
N PHE A 284 -12.57 9.24 26.05
CA PHE A 284 -11.77 9.01 27.27
C PHE A 284 -10.26 8.96 27.02
N ARG A 285 -9.82 8.49 25.84
CA ARG A 285 -8.40 8.46 25.45
C ARG A 285 -7.79 9.85 25.27
N GLN A 286 -8.59 10.87 24.96
CA GLN A 286 -8.13 12.26 24.88
C GLN A 286 -7.76 12.80 26.27
N MET A 287 -8.49 12.38 27.31
CA MET A 287 -8.22 12.78 28.70
C MET A 287 -6.91 12.17 29.23
N THR A 288 -6.57 10.95 28.80
CA THR A 288 -5.34 10.26 29.21
C THR A 288 -4.11 10.72 28.42
N GLN A 289 -4.26 11.01 27.12
CA GLN A 289 -3.14 11.34 26.23
C GLN A 289 -2.93 12.85 26.01
N GLY A 290 -3.82 13.71 26.52
CA GLY A 290 -3.66 15.16 26.41
C GLY A 290 -3.58 15.64 24.95
N LEU A 291 -2.55 16.42 24.61
CA LEU A 291 -2.28 16.92 23.26
C LEU A 291 -1.36 16.02 22.42
N LEU A 292 -0.95 14.85 22.94
CA LEU A 292 -0.18 13.88 22.17
C LEU A 292 -1.09 13.24 21.13
N SER A 293 -0.87 13.61 19.86
CA SER A 293 -1.56 13.01 18.72
C SER A 293 -0.73 11.87 18.16
N ASP A 294 -1.38 10.73 17.92
CA ASP A 294 -0.77 9.68 17.11
C ASP A 294 -0.72 10.18 15.67
N THR A 295 0.34 9.87 14.94
CA THR A 295 0.51 10.32 13.55
C THR A 295 0.40 9.15 12.58
N PHE A 296 -0.15 9.41 11.40
CA PHE A 296 -0.19 8.45 10.31
C PHE A 296 0.15 9.13 8.98
N LEU A 297 0.60 8.33 8.02
CA LEU A 297 0.86 8.76 6.65
C LEU A 297 -0.30 8.32 5.75
N GLU A 298 -1.03 9.26 5.15
CA GLU A 298 -2.07 8.98 4.16
C GLU A 298 -1.42 8.82 2.78
N THR A 299 -1.52 7.65 2.15
CA THR A 299 -0.75 7.36 0.93
C THR A 299 -1.39 7.90 -0.33
N HIS A 300 -0.55 8.40 -1.23
CA HIS A 300 -0.93 8.69 -2.61
C HIS A 300 -0.30 7.70 -3.59
N LYS A 301 0.99 7.43 -3.43
CA LYS A 301 1.73 6.49 -4.29
C LYS A 301 2.60 5.57 -3.46
N ILE A 302 2.55 4.28 -3.79
CA ILE A 302 3.43 3.26 -3.23
C ILE A 302 4.25 2.71 -4.40
N THR A 303 5.56 2.87 -4.34
CA THR A 303 6.50 2.25 -5.27
C THR A 303 7.31 1.21 -4.53
N ARG A 304 7.30 -0.03 -5.02
CA ARG A 304 8.20 -1.07 -4.50
C ARG A 304 9.59 -0.76 -5.03
N VAL A 305 10.54 -0.59 -4.12
CA VAL A 305 11.95 -0.42 -4.45
C VAL A 305 12.56 -1.79 -4.22
N LYS A 306 12.84 -2.59 -5.25
CA LYS A 306 13.63 -3.80 -4.99
C LYS A 306 15.02 -3.37 -4.52
N LYS A 307 15.71 -4.20 -3.74
CA LYS A 307 17.05 -3.90 -3.20
C LYS A 307 18.11 -3.55 -4.28
N MET A 308 17.79 -3.72 -5.57
CA MET A 308 18.64 -3.40 -6.72
C MET A 308 18.24 -2.11 -7.47
N ASP A 309 17.08 -1.50 -7.18
CA ASP A 309 16.47 -0.55 -8.12
C ASP A 309 16.51 0.90 -7.57
N GLU A 310 17.66 1.57 -7.70
CA GLU A 310 17.69 3.04 -7.88
C GLU A 310 18.11 3.45 -9.31
N ASP A 311 18.63 2.52 -10.12
CA ASP A 311 18.83 2.69 -11.56
C ASP A 311 18.49 1.35 -12.23
N GLU A 312 17.38 1.28 -12.97
CA GLU A 312 17.03 0.30 -14.02
C GLU A 312 15.54 -0.01 -14.01
N ASP A 313 14.82 0.72 -14.86
CA ASP A 313 13.59 0.24 -15.46
C ASP A 313 13.86 -1.14 -16.11
N GLU A 314 13.04 -2.16 -15.79
CA GLU A 314 12.90 -3.41 -16.55
C GLU A 314 14.11 -4.36 -16.73
N ALA A 315 15.27 -4.16 -16.09
CA ALA A 315 16.47 -5.01 -16.27
C ALA A 315 16.50 -6.31 -15.42
N THR A 316 15.39 -7.05 -15.30
CA THR A 316 15.50 -8.48 -14.95
C THR A 316 15.88 -9.36 -16.14
N GLU A 317 15.94 -8.77 -17.34
CA GLU A 317 16.57 -9.37 -18.51
C GLU A 317 17.92 -8.68 -18.70
N ILE A 318 19.00 -9.43 -18.44
CA ILE A 318 20.36 -9.05 -18.83
C ILE A 318 20.27 -8.59 -20.29
N THR A 319 20.78 -7.40 -20.60
CA THR A 319 20.79 -6.92 -22.00
C THR A 319 21.50 -7.97 -22.86
N GLU A 320 20.98 -8.24 -24.07
CA GLU A 320 21.57 -9.24 -24.96
C GLU A 320 23.07 -8.97 -25.21
N GLU A 321 23.47 -7.70 -25.12
CA GLU A 321 24.86 -7.23 -25.20
C GLU A 321 25.70 -7.73 -24.01
N GLU A 322 25.23 -7.57 -22.77
CA GLU A 322 25.92 -8.09 -21.58
C GLU A 322 25.97 -9.62 -21.59
N LEU A 323 24.87 -10.29 -21.95
CA LEU A 323 24.84 -11.74 -22.07
C LEU A 323 25.85 -12.23 -23.13
N SER A 324 25.97 -11.53 -24.24
CA SER A 324 26.95 -11.84 -25.29
C SER A 324 28.39 -11.68 -24.78
N SER A 325 28.66 -10.64 -24.00
CA SER A 325 29.99 -10.41 -23.40
C SER A 325 30.35 -11.50 -22.38
N LEU A 326 29.41 -11.91 -21.53
CA LEU A 326 29.61 -12.97 -20.53
C LEU A 326 29.75 -14.34 -21.19
N SER A 327 29.04 -14.59 -22.31
CA SER A 327 29.13 -15.84 -23.05
C SER A 327 30.47 -16.05 -23.77
N GLN A 328 31.18 -14.96 -24.09
CA GLN A 328 32.48 -14.99 -24.75
C GLN A 328 33.64 -15.24 -23.77
N GLU A 329 33.41 -15.09 -22.47
CA GLU A 329 34.45 -15.35 -21.47
C GLU A 329 34.66 -16.85 -21.22
N GLU A 330 35.90 -17.30 -21.42
CA GLU A 330 36.34 -18.61 -20.95
C GLU A 330 36.40 -18.63 -19.40
N ASP A 331 36.06 -19.77 -18.79
CA ASP A 331 36.03 -20.05 -17.35
C ASP A 331 35.07 -19.20 -16.48
N PHE A 332 33.89 -18.85 -17.02
CA PHE A 332 32.86 -18.09 -16.31
C PHE A 332 32.47 -18.66 -14.93
N TYR A 333 32.35 -19.98 -14.82
CA TYR A 333 31.98 -20.66 -13.57
C TYR A 333 33.02 -20.45 -12.46
N GLU A 334 34.30 -20.49 -12.80
CA GLU A 334 35.38 -20.34 -11.83
C GLU A 334 35.52 -18.88 -11.38
N LYS A 335 35.44 -17.94 -12.33
CA LYS A 335 35.41 -16.50 -12.04
C LYS A 335 34.26 -16.11 -11.14
N LEU A 336 33.04 -16.61 -11.41
CA LEU A 336 31.89 -16.35 -10.52
C LEU A 336 32.14 -16.94 -9.12
N SER A 337 32.69 -18.15 -9.04
CA SER A 337 32.99 -18.76 -7.74
C SER A 337 34.04 -17.97 -6.94
N GLN A 338 35.04 -17.38 -7.61
CA GLN A 338 36.04 -16.52 -6.98
C GLN A 338 35.47 -15.14 -6.61
N SER A 339 34.50 -14.63 -7.37
CA SER A 339 33.77 -13.38 -7.06
C SER A 339 32.89 -13.49 -5.82
N LEU A 340 32.51 -14.71 -5.42
CA LEU A 340 31.78 -14.95 -4.18
C LEU A 340 32.73 -14.81 -2.98
N ALA A 341 32.50 -13.79 -2.15
CA ALA A 341 33.32 -13.45 -0.98
C ALA A 341 34.82 -13.36 -1.30
N PRO A 342 35.28 -12.37 -2.08
CA PRO A 342 36.68 -12.24 -2.49
C PRO A 342 37.62 -11.94 -1.33
N GLU A 343 37.09 -11.48 -0.20
CA GLU A 343 37.83 -11.23 1.04
C GLU A 343 38.45 -12.52 1.64
N ILE A 344 37.87 -13.69 1.34
CA ILE A 344 38.33 -14.98 1.86
C ILE A 344 39.09 -15.70 0.75
N TYR A 345 40.39 -15.93 0.98
CA TYR A 345 41.23 -16.72 0.08
C TYR A 345 41.00 -18.23 0.30
N GLY A 346 40.93 -18.99 -0.80
CA GLY A 346 40.74 -20.45 -0.79
C GLY A 346 39.27 -20.89 -0.71
N HIS A 347 39.06 -22.16 -0.34
CA HIS A 347 37.74 -22.82 -0.26
C HIS A 347 36.91 -22.74 -1.56
N GLU A 348 37.54 -22.89 -2.71
CA GLU A 348 36.88 -22.79 -4.02
C GLU A 348 35.72 -23.77 -4.17
N ASP A 349 35.87 -25.01 -3.71
CA ASP A 349 34.81 -26.02 -3.76
C ASP A 349 33.58 -25.62 -2.93
N VAL A 350 33.81 -24.99 -1.77
CA VAL A 350 32.73 -24.51 -0.91
C VAL A 350 32.02 -23.33 -1.57
N LYS A 351 32.77 -22.38 -2.15
CA LYS A 351 32.18 -21.24 -2.88
C LYS A 351 31.39 -21.71 -4.10
N LYS A 352 31.88 -22.70 -4.84
CA LYS A 352 31.17 -23.37 -5.95
C LYS A 352 29.85 -23.99 -5.46
N ALA A 353 29.85 -24.71 -4.34
CA ALA A 353 28.63 -25.28 -3.77
C ALA A 353 27.62 -24.20 -3.33
N LEU A 354 28.10 -23.09 -2.75
CA LEU A 354 27.26 -21.95 -2.35
C LEU A 354 26.71 -21.18 -3.56
N LEU A 355 27.44 -21.12 -4.67
CA LEU A 355 26.96 -20.57 -5.93
C LEU A 355 25.82 -21.42 -6.49
N LEU A 356 25.96 -22.75 -6.50
CA LEU A 356 24.88 -23.66 -6.90
C LEU A 356 23.64 -23.52 -5.99
N LEU A 357 23.83 -23.23 -4.70
CA LEU A 357 22.73 -22.93 -3.78
C LEU A 357 21.97 -21.66 -4.17
N LEU A 358 22.68 -20.60 -4.60
CA LEU A 358 22.07 -19.33 -5.04
C LEU A 358 21.28 -19.47 -6.34
N VAL A 359 21.80 -20.26 -7.30
CA VAL A 359 21.11 -20.55 -8.56
C VAL A 359 19.91 -21.49 -8.34
N GLY A 360 20.05 -22.43 -7.41
CA GLY A 360 19.05 -23.45 -7.13
C GLY A 360 18.97 -24.53 -8.22
N GLY A 361 18.00 -25.43 -8.07
CA GLY A 361 17.68 -26.47 -9.04
C GLY A 361 16.27 -26.33 -9.59
N VAL A 362 15.94 -27.13 -10.60
CA VAL A 362 14.61 -27.15 -11.21
C VAL A 362 13.68 -28.05 -10.39
N ASP A 363 12.55 -27.50 -9.94
CA ASP A 363 11.46 -28.28 -9.34
C ASP A 363 10.81 -29.14 -10.43
N CYS A 364 10.77 -30.46 -10.22
CA CYS A 364 10.20 -31.41 -11.17
C CYS A 364 9.00 -32.13 -10.55
N THR A 365 7.90 -32.27 -11.31
CA THR A 365 6.71 -33.03 -10.87
C THR A 365 6.45 -34.25 -11.76
N PRO A 366 7.33 -35.27 -11.78
CA PRO A 366 7.04 -36.50 -12.51
C PRO A 366 5.94 -37.28 -11.77
N HIS A 367 4.85 -37.59 -12.47
CA HIS A 367 3.74 -38.43 -11.97
C HIS A 367 2.98 -37.91 -10.73
N GLY A 368 2.90 -36.58 -10.56
CA GLY A 368 2.10 -35.97 -9.48
C GLY A 368 2.79 -35.93 -8.11
N MET A 369 4.03 -36.44 -8.00
CA MET A 369 4.89 -36.24 -6.85
C MET A 369 5.82 -35.04 -7.10
N LYS A 370 5.79 -34.02 -6.24
CA LYS A 370 6.67 -32.86 -6.34
C LYS A 370 8.06 -33.24 -5.80
N ILE A 371 9.06 -33.24 -6.68
CA ILE A 371 10.48 -33.35 -6.30
C ILE A 371 11.04 -31.94 -6.16
N ARG A 372 11.61 -31.66 -4.99
CA ARG A 372 12.24 -30.37 -4.68
C ARG A 372 13.53 -30.17 -5.48
N GLY A 373 13.72 -28.97 -6.01
CA GLY A 373 14.96 -28.46 -6.60
C GLY A 373 15.78 -27.60 -5.63
N SER A 374 15.26 -27.31 -4.43
CA SER A 374 15.97 -26.52 -3.41
C SER A 374 17.10 -27.32 -2.76
N ILE A 375 18.34 -26.81 -2.86
CA ILE A 375 19.53 -27.41 -2.26
C ILE A 375 19.64 -26.95 -0.81
N ASN A 376 20.00 -27.85 0.10
CA ASN A 376 20.32 -27.51 1.48
C ASN A 376 21.78 -27.87 1.76
N VAL A 377 22.61 -26.88 2.15
CA VAL A 377 24.04 -27.06 2.41
C VAL A 377 24.33 -26.82 3.88
N LEU A 378 25.10 -27.72 4.51
CA LEU A 378 25.58 -27.59 5.89
C LEU A 378 27.11 -27.39 5.90
N LEU A 379 27.58 -26.32 6.54
CA LEU A 379 29.00 -26.03 6.69
C LEU A 379 29.55 -26.51 8.04
N MET A 380 30.31 -27.61 8.04
CA MET A 380 30.99 -28.16 9.23
C MET A 380 32.49 -27.83 9.21
N GLY A 381 33.13 -27.73 10.39
CA GLY A 381 34.52 -27.26 10.52
C GLY A 381 34.77 -26.43 11.79
N ASP A 382 36.03 -26.14 12.07
CA ASP A 382 36.49 -25.48 13.30
C ASP A 382 36.14 -23.99 13.37
N PRO A 383 36.09 -23.39 14.58
CA PRO A 383 36.01 -21.94 14.72
C PRO A 383 37.25 -21.30 14.08
N GLY A 384 37.04 -20.33 13.19
CA GLY A 384 38.11 -19.60 12.50
C GLY A 384 38.15 -19.79 10.98
N VAL A 385 37.41 -20.73 10.41
CA VAL A 385 37.33 -20.96 8.94
C VAL A 385 36.35 -20.00 8.22
N ALA A 386 36.11 -18.81 8.79
CA ALA A 386 35.28 -17.74 8.23
C ALA A 386 33.84 -18.12 7.77
N LYS A 387 33.25 -19.20 8.30
CA LYS A 387 31.91 -19.68 7.89
C LYS A 387 30.81 -18.64 8.07
N SER A 388 30.77 -17.96 9.22
CA SER A 388 29.76 -16.92 9.49
C SER A 388 29.90 -15.75 8.52
N GLN A 389 31.12 -15.45 8.05
CA GLN A 389 31.37 -14.44 7.03
C GLN A 389 30.85 -14.88 5.66
N LEU A 390 31.06 -16.15 5.27
CA LEU A 390 30.48 -16.72 4.04
C LEU A 390 28.94 -16.67 4.07
N LEU A 391 28.33 -17.09 5.19
CA LEU A 391 26.87 -17.04 5.39
C LEU A 391 26.34 -15.60 5.33
N SER A 392 27.00 -14.65 6.00
CA SER A 392 26.63 -13.23 5.96
C SER A 392 26.83 -12.60 4.57
N TYR A 393 27.78 -13.08 3.78
CA TYR A 393 27.94 -12.63 2.39
C TYR A 393 26.80 -13.13 1.51
N ILE A 394 26.41 -14.41 1.64
CA ILE A 394 25.25 -14.98 0.92
C ILE A 394 23.97 -14.24 1.28
N ASP A 395 23.76 -13.95 2.57
CA ASP A 395 22.61 -13.18 3.03
C ASP A 395 22.54 -11.79 2.39
N ARG A 396 23.67 -11.18 2.02
CA ARG A 396 23.69 -9.89 1.31
C ARG A 396 23.43 -10.01 -0.18
N VAL A 397 23.92 -11.07 -0.81
CA VAL A 397 23.83 -11.27 -2.26
C VAL A 397 22.46 -11.84 -2.67
N ALA A 398 21.88 -12.72 -1.86
CA ALA A 398 20.60 -13.33 -2.15
C ALA A 398 19.44 -12.30 -2.08
N PRO A 399 18.52 -12.27 -3.07
CA PRO A 399 17.46 -11.25 -3.14
C PRO A 399 16.42 -11.38 -2.02
N ARG A 400 16.22 -12.60 -1.47
CA ARG A 400 15.30 -12.90 -0.37
C ARG A 400 15.98 -13.82 0.63
N SER A 401 16.69 -13.23 1.58
CA SER A 401 17.46 -13.97 2.57
C SER A 401 17.13 -13.50 3.97
N GLN A 402 17.30 -14.41 4.92
CA GLN A 402 17.14 -14.10 6.33
C GLN A 402 18.27 -14.75 7.12
N TYR A 403 19.05 -13.92 7.78
CA TYR A 403 20.07 -14.36 8.73
C TYR A 403 19.48 -14.58 10.12
N THR A 404 19.80 -15.73 10.71
CA THR A 404 19.39 -16.15 12.05
C THR A 404 20.52 -16.90 12.76
N THR A 405 20.52 -16.84 14.09
CA THR A 405 21.40 -17.65 14.94
C THR A 405 20.57 -18.67 15.69
N GLY A 406 21.10 -19.87 15.86
CA GLY A 406 20.44 -20.98 16.52
C GLY A 406 19.98 -20.70 17.95
N ARG A 407 20.61 -19.73 18.66
CA ARG A 407 20.14 -19.28 19.98
C ARG A 407 19.13 -18.13 19.92
N GLY A 408 19.20 -17.28 18.89
CA GLY A 408 18.35 -16.09 18.75
C GLY A 408 16.99 -16.40 18.12
N SER A 409 16.87 -17.55 17.47
CA SER A 409 15.66 -17.96 16.76
C SER A 409 15.02 -19.14 17.45
N SER A 410 14.09 -18.85 18.37
CA SER A 410 13.17 -19.85 18.90
C SER A 410 12.26 -20.38 17.79
N GLY A 411 11.63 -21.54 17.98
CA GLY A 411 10.72 -22.14 17.00
C GLY A 411 9.59 -21.20 16.56
N VAL A 412 9.19 -20.23 17.39
CA VAL A 412 8.21 -19.18 17.02
C VAL A 412 8.79 -18.16 16.05
N GLY A 413 10.06 -17.79 16.25
CA GLY A 413 10.79 -16.87 15.38
C GLY A 413 11.24 -17.52 14.07
N LEU A 414 11.36 -18.85 14.02
CA LEU A 414 11.62 -19.60 12.79
C LEU A 414 10.35 -19.85 11.98
N THR A 415 9.26 -20.27 12.64
CA THR A 415 8.00 -20.68 11.98
C THR A 415 7.05 -19.50 11.77
N ALA A 416 6.12 -19.26 12.68
CA ALA A 416 5.24 -18.10 12.66
C ALA A 416 4.73 -17.80 14.08
N ALA A 417 4.47 -16.53 14.34
CA ALA A 417 3.84 -16.04 15.55
C ALA A 417 2.39 -15.66 15.27
N VAL A 418 1.49 -15.87 16.23
CA VAL A 418 0.12 -15.34 16.15
C VAL A 418 0.09 -14.05 16.97
N MET A 419 -0.21 -12.93 16.32
CA MET A 419 -0.34 -11.64 16.96
C MET A 419 -1.75 -11.07 16.79
N LYS A 420 -2.25 -10.39 17.82
CA LYS A 420 -3.55 -9.74 17.78
C LYS A 420 -3.43 -8.39 17.11
N ASP A 421 -4.27 -8.12 16.11
CA ASP A 421 -4.36 -6.82 15.47
C ASP A 421 -4.90 -5.77 16.47
N PRO A 422 -4.23 -4.62 16.66
CA PRO A 422 -4.69 -3.59 17.58
C PRO A 422 -6.03 -2.95 17.16
N VAL A 423 -6.40 -2.99 15.89
CA VAL A 423 -7.63 -2.35 15.39
C VAL A 423 -8.80 -3.33 15.33
N THR A 424 -8.60 -4.51 14.73
CA THR A 424 -9.70 -5.50 14.62
C THR A 424 -9.79 -6.46 15.78
N GLY A 425 -8.69 -6.65 16.51
CA GLY A 425 -8.60 -7.70 17.50
C GLY A 425 -8.58 -9.11 16.90
N GLU A 426 -8.47 -9.24 15.57
CA GLU A 426 -8.29 -10.52 14.89
C GLU A 426 -6.87 -11.05 15.14
N MET A 427 -6.74 -12.36 15.16
CA MET A 427 -5.47 -13.05 15.34
C MET A 427 -4.82 -13.18 13.96
N THR A 428 -3.83 -12.35 13.66
CA THR A 428 -3.04 -12.39 12.42
C THR A 428 -1.79 -13.22 12.61
N LEU A 429 -1.42 -14.02 11.61
CA LEU A 429 -0.16 -14.76 11.60
C LEU A 429 0.95 -13.86 11.06
N GLU A 430 2.03 -13.70 11.82
CA GLU A 430 3.28 -13.09 11.37
C GLU A 430 4.31 -14.19 11.11
N GLY A 431 4.84 -14.22 9.90
CA GLY A 431 5.84 -15.20 9.49
C GLY A 431 7.16 -15.02 10.24
N GLY A 432 7.74 -16.14 10.65
CA GLY A 432 9.11 -16.21 11.14
C GLY A 432 10.12 -16.21 9.99
N ALA A 433 11.39 -16.37 10.34
CA ALA A 433 12.50 -16.30 9.40
C ALA A 433 12.37 -17.24 8.19
N LEU A 434 11.90 -18.48 8.41
CA LEU A 434 11.73 -19.46 7.32
C LEU A 434 10.57 -19.09 6.39
N VAL A 435 9.50 -18.49 6.93
CA VAL A 435 8.34 -18.05 6.12
C VAL A 435 8.69 -16.83 5.28
N LEU A 436 9.49 -15.91 5.84
CA LEU A 436 9.93 -14.71 5.13
C LEU A 436 10.94 -15.03 4.01
N ALA A 437 11.78 -16.04 4.22
CA ALA A 437 12.78 -16.51 3.28
C ALA A 437 12.24 -17.53 2.25
N ASP A 438 10.91 -17.63 2.07
CA ASP A 438 10.31 -18.50 1.05
C ASP A 438 10.82 -18.13 -0.36
N GLN A 439 11.11 -19.17 -1.16
CA GLN A 439 11.78 -19.08 -2.48
C GLN A 439 13.16 -18.39 -2.46
N GLY A 440 13.77 -18.26 -1.28
CA GLY A 440 15.07 -17.64 -1.08
C GLY A 440 16.01 -18.51 -0.25
N VAL A 441 16.93 -17.88 0.50
CA VAL A 441 17.93 -18.59 1.32
C VAL A 441 17.83 -18.15 2.77
N CYS A 442 17.45 -19.07 3.65
CA CYS A 442 17.53 -18.85 5.10
C CYS A 442 18.92 -19.25 5.62
N CYS A 443 19.68 -18.28 6.14
CA CYS A 443 21.00 -18.50 6.71
C CYS A 443 20.89 -18.74 8.21
N ILE A 444 21.32 -19.91 8.68
CA ILE A 444 21.32 -20.29 10.10
C ILE A 444 22.75 -20.50 10.57
N ASP A 445 23.22 -19.67 11.51
CA ASP A 445 24.51 -19.87 12.19
C ASP A 445 24.31 -20.57 13.55
N GLU A 446 25.35 -21.23 14.06
CA GLU A 446 25.34 -21.97 15.32
C GLU A 446 24.21 -23.02 15.41
N PHE A 447 24.01 -23.81 14.35
CA PHE A 447 22.99 -24.86 14.28
C PHE A 447 23.09 -25.88 15.44
N ASP A 448 24.30 -26.11 15.96
CA ASP A 448 24.55 -26.98 17.11
C ASP A 448 23.92 -26.46 18.42
N LYS A 449 23.70 -25.15 18.54
CA LYS A 449 23.12 -24.50 19.72
C LYS A 449 21.60 -24.43 19.73
N MET A 450 20.94 -24.85 18.66
CA MET A 450 19.48 -24.88 18.60
C MET A 450 18.88 -25.91 19.55
N LEU A 451 17.69 -25.58 20.07
CA LEU A 451 16.89 -26.49 20.88
C LEU A 451 16.36 -27.64 20.04
N ASP A 452 16.23 -28.82 20.66
CA ASP A 452 15.75 -30.01 19.95
C ASP A 452 14.31 -29.86 19.44
N GLY A 453 13.48 -29.06 20.11
CA GLY A 453 12.12 -28.73 19.65
C GLY A 453 12.07 -27.84 18.41
N ASP A 454 13.12 -27.05 18.15
CA ASP A 454 13.20 -26.18 16.97
C ASP A 454 13.77 -26.96 15.76
N ARG A 455 14.63 -27.96 16.03
CA ARG A 455 15.15 -28.89 15.02
C ARG A 455 14.04 -29.70 14.34
N THR A 456 13.01 -30.13 15.07
CA THR A 456 11.89 -30.87 14.47
C THR A 456 11.11 -30.02 13.48
N SER A 457 10.91 -28.72 13.76
CA SER A 457 10.27 -27.79 12.83
C SER A 457 11.09 -27.60 11.55
N ILE A 458 12.42 -27.58 11.65
CA ILE A 458 13.29 -27.51 10.47
C ILE A 458 13.23 -28.80 9.65
N HIS A 459 13.17 -29.96 10.31
CA HIS A 459 13.05 -31.24 9.59
C HIS A 459 11.77 -31.29 8.74
N GLU A 460 10.65 -30.75 9.23
CA GLU A 460 9.40 -30.65 8.47
C GLU A 460 9.58 -29.78 7.22
N VAL A 461 10.19 -28.61 7.36
CA VAL A 461 10.47 -27.69 6.24
C VAL A 461 11.41 -28.32 5.23
N MET A 462 12.45 -29.01 5.69
CA MET A 462 13.40 -29.68 4.81
C MET A 462 12.80 -30.88 4.08
N GLU A 463 11.83 -31.57 4.66
CA GLU A 463 11.22 -32.75 4.03
C GLU A 463 10.08 -32.39 3.08
N GLN A 464 9.15 -31.53 3.53
CA GLN A 464 7.88 -31.29 2.86
C GLN A 464 7.74 -29.85 2.31
N GLN A 465 8.69 -28.95 2.62
CA GLN A 465 8.54 -27.49 2.37
C GLN A 465 7.25 -26.91 2.96
N THR A 466 6.76 -27.49 4.05
CA THR A 466 5.57 -27.04 4.77
C THR A 466 5.89 -26.72 6.22
N ILE A 467 5.13 -25.79 6.80
CA ILE A 467 5.23 -25.41 8.21
C ILE A 467 3.87 -25.64 8.86
N SER A 468 3.78 -26.63 9.75
CA SER A 468 2.58 -26.88 10.55
C SER A 468 2.59 -26.07 11.86
N ILE A 469 1.56 -25.25 12.06
CA ILE A 469 1.42 -24.41 13.27
C ILE A 469 0.31 -24.98 14.15
N ALA A 470 0.68 -25.79 15.15
CA ALA A 470 -0.27 -26.43 16.07
C ALA A 470 -0.75 -25.54 17.24
N LYS A 471 -0.40 -24.25 17.26
CA LYS A 471 -0.69 -23.35 18.40
C LYS A 471 -2.14 -22.85 18.50
N VAL A 472 -2.97 -23.08 17.49
CA VAL A 472 -4.37 -22.66 17.51
C VAL A 472 -5.25 -23.86 17.89
N THR A 473 -5.37 -24.14 19.18
CA THR A 473 -6.31 -25.15 19.72
C THR A 473 -7.75 -24.62 19.85
N LYS A 474 -8.13 -23.57 19.11
CA LYS A 474 -9.50 -23.00 19.15
C LYS A 474 -10.10 -22.75 17.77
N ILE A 475 -10.95 -23.70 17.38
CA ILE A 475 -12.21 -23.54 16.63
C ILE A 475 -12.08 -22.96 15.21
N LEU A 476 -11.74 -23.82 14.25
CA LEU A 476 -12.43 -23.82 12.97
C LEU A 476 -13.59 -24.81 13.11
N PRO A 477 -14.87 -24.40 13.02
CA PRO A 477 -15.94 -25.38 12.85
C PRO A 477 -15.66 -26.08 11.52
N ARG A 478 -15.42 -27.39 11.57
CA ARG A 478 -15.45 -28.24 10.39
C ARG A 478 -16.83 -28.05 9.75
N PHE A 479 -16.91 -27.24 8.71
CA PHE A 479 -17.97 -27.37 7.71
C PHE A 479 -17.67 -28.66 6.93
N SER A 480 -18.03 -29.79 7.54
CA SER A 480 -18.36 -30.98 6.76
C SER A 480 -19.70 -30.68 6.11
N HIS A 481 -19.68 -30.36 4.81
CA HIS A 481 -20.88 -30.54 4.00
C HIS A 481 -21.16 -32.06 3.88
N PRO A 482 -22.44 -32.47 3.93
CA PRO A 482 -22.85 -33.87 3.89
C PRO A 482 -22.48 -34.57 2.58
#